data_AF-A0A812XI83-F1
#
_entry.id   AF-A0A812XI83-F1
#
_cell.length_a   1.000
_cell.length_b   1.000
_cell.length_c   1.000
_cell.angle_alpha   90.00
_cell.angle_beta   90.00
_cell.angle_gamma   90.00
#
_symmetry.space_group_name_H-M   'P 1'
#
loop_
_entity.id
_entity.type
_entity.pdbx_description
1 polymer ?
#
loop_
_entity_poly.entity_id
_entity_poly.type
_entity_poly.pdbx_seq_one_letter_code
_entity_poly.pdbx_strand_id
1 'polypeptide(L)'
;MPATYQAGQGLDRGALQRLLDRKGASQGILKELPAEDRSKQWEGLIGSGKKKLRCSQCTRPIEPDGVTARQLICGRCSAGVPADPRGNDQRHRKSLVLDSCVDETSQAQELCRTPSTEANSEELTASQPPTPQDVDLTSLKKQLAGEWLGRQGCKYQVVFGDLHDIRVTRVHQDSTAQPDVPLYLDIRERFLWWGKDRLYFLDLSEVDWLSEPASLVWRDPGCGQRPDMEWQRPVHERNDSSGSQVRVQRWARRTPLQTGEDVAQEPGSMPTQADSVPAQSASSPQDAEAKPRQSKAQTSSRAVWKPVVRANSTDKAQEVPDESRKAATDRKDELAEEALREIISQLKRPGNGGYVWVDDWNERFNATLGTVRNFIESKPDKFQVTPTTGRGYRVMLVTETRPSKPVWRKLRGAS
;
A
#
# COMPACT_ATOMS: atom_id res chain seq x y z
N MET A 1 -42.51 -0.61 -10.88
CA MET A 1 -41.54 -0.12 -9.88
C MET A 1 -40.89 -1.33 -9.21
N PRO A 2 -39.58 -1.61 -9.39
CA PRO A 2 -38.93 -2.72 -8.70
C PRO A 2 -38.79 -2.42 -7.20
N ALA A 3 -39.22 -3.35 -6.35
CA ALA A 3 -39.13 -3.20 -4.91
C ALA A 3 -37.67 -3.22 -4.45
N THR A 4 -37.23 -2.13 -3.81
CA THR A 4 -35.90 -2.00 -3.22
C THR A 4 -35.80 -2.94 -2.01
N TYR A 5 -34.84 -3.86 -2.04
CA TYR A 5 -34.63 -4.83 -0.96
C TYR A 5 -34.23 -4.12 0.34
N GLN A 6 -34.98 -4.34 1.43
CA GLN A 6 -34.63 -3.88 2.78
C GLN A 6 -34.03 -5.03 3.59
N ALA A 7 -32.82 -4.83 4.13
CA ALA A 7 -32.17 -5.81 4.98
C ALA A 7 -32.93 -5.96 6.30
N GLY A 8 -33.36 -7.19 6.62
CA GLY A 8 -34.04 -7.54 7.87
C GLY A 8 -35.49 -7.99 7.71
N GLN A 9 -36.15 -7.68 6.59
CA GLN A 9 -37.34 -8.42 6.21
C GLN A 9 -36.90 -9.78 5.67
N GLY A 10 -37.27 -10.85 6.37
CA GLY A 10 -37.05 -12.21 5.88
C GLY A 10 -37.54 -12.35 4.44
N LEU A 11 -36.91 -13.24 3.67
CA LEU A 11 -37.29 -13.50 2.28
C LEU A 11 -38.80 -13.72 2.18
N ASP A 12 -39.48 -12.88 1.41
CA ASP A 12 -40.91 -13.02 1.13
C ASP A 12 -41.22 -14.44 0.64
N ARG A 13 -42.39 -14.96 0.99
CA ARG A 13 -42.81 -16.34 0.67
C ARG A 13 -42.80 -16.57 -0.84
N GLY A 14 -43.11 -15.55 -1.64
CA GLY A 14 -42.99 -15.58 -3.10
C GLY A 14 -41.54 -15.62 -3.59
N ALA A 15 -40.61 -14.95 -2.90
CA ALA A 15 -39.17 -15.03 -3.20
C ALA A 15 -38.58 -16.42 -2.89
N LEU A 16 -39.01 -17.02 -1.77
CA LEU A 16 -38.68 -18.40 -1.43
C LEU A 16 -39.21 -19.40 -2.47
N GLN A 17 -40.45 -19.24 -2.93
CA GLN A 17 -41.00 -20.09 -3.98
C GLN A 17 -40.21 -19.97 -5.28
N ARG A 18 -39.85 -18.74 -5.71
CA ARG A 18 -38.99 -18.53 -6.90
C ARG A 18 -37.61 -19.17 -6.77
N LEU A 19 -37.03 -19.18 -5.57
CA LEU A 19 -35.77 -19.88 -5.30
C LEU A 19 -35.92 -21.40 -5.36
N LEU A 20 -37.03 -21.94 -4.83
CA LEU A 20 -37.35 -23.37 -4.93
C LEU A 20 -37.59 -23.79 -6.38
N ASP A 21 -38.32 -22.99 -7.16
CA ASP A 21 -38.58 -23.26 -8.57
C ASP A 21 -37.29 -23.21 -9.40
N ARG A 22 -36.39 -22.25 -9.12
CA ARG A 22 -35.03 -22.23 -9.71
C ARG A 22 -34.21 -23.46 -9.31
N LYS A 23 -34.31 -23.92 -8.06
CA LYS A 23 -33.61 -25.10 -7.58
C LYS A 23 -34.14 -26.38 -8.24
N GLY A 24 -35.45 -26.48 -8.46
CA GLY A 24 -36.06 -27.56 -9.23
C GLY A 24 -35.65 -27.55 -10.71
N ALA A 25 -35.62 -26.37 -11.34
CA ALA A 25 -35.20 -26.23 -12.73
C ALA A 25 -33.70 -26.54 -12.93
N SER A 26 -32.85 -26.24 -11.94
CA SER A 26 -31.41 -26.53 -11.98
C SER A 26 -31.07 -27.98 -11.62
N GLN A 27 -31.98 -28.75 -11.01
CA GLN A 27 -31.77 -30.18 -10.77
C GLN A 27 -31.69 -31.01 -12.06
N GLY A 28 -32.22 -30.52 -13.19
CA GLY A 28 -32.02 -31.15 -14.50
C GLY A 28 -30.59 -31.03 -15.04
N ILE A 29 -29.88 -29.94 -14.68
CA ILE A 29 -28.49 -29.67 -15.08
C ILE A 29 -27.48 -30.34 -14.12
N LEU A 30 -27.91 -30.61 -12.88
CA LEU A 30 -27.10 -31.28 -11.85
C LEU A 30 -26.91 -32.80 -12.05
N LYS A 31 -27.58 -33.42 -13.04
CA LYS A 31 -27.38 -34.84 -13.36
C LYS A 31 -26.03 -35.15 -14.03
N GLU A 32 -25.28 -34.13 -14.44
CA GLU A 32 -23.93 -34.26 -15.01
C GLU A 32 -22.82 -33.65 -14.14
N LEU A 33 -23.10 -33.33 -12.86
CA LEU A 33 -22.00 -33.03 -11.94
C LEU A 33 -21.37 -34.36 -11.47
N PRO A 34 -20.04 -34.53 -11.63
CA PRO A 34 -19.36 -35.76 -11.24
C PRO A 34 -19.64 -36.07 -9.78
N ALA A 35 -19.87 -37.35 -9.49
CA ALA A 35 -20.22 -37.85 -8.17
C ALA A 35 -19.28 -37.26 -7.09
N GLU A 36 -19.87 -36.94 -5.93
CA GLU A 36 -19.24 -36.45 -4.70
C GLU A 36 -17.74 -36.80 -4.64
N ASP A 37 -16.89 -35.80 -4.87
CA ASP A 37 -15.43 -35.97 -4.95
C ASP A 37 -14.88 -36.40 -3.59
N ARG A 38 -14.72 -37.72 -3.42
CA ARG A 38 -14.11 -38.35 -2.24
C ARG A 38 -12.58 -38.37 -2.32
N SER A 39 -11.97 -37.46 -3.08
CA SER A 39 -10.52 -37.41 -3.11
C SER A 39 -9.98 -37.00 -1.73
N LYS A 40 -9.23 -37.94 -1.12
CA LYS A 40 -8.46 -37.74 0.13
C LYS A 40 -7.50 -36.54 0.05
N GLN A 41 -7.28 -36.03 -1.16
CA GLN A 41 -6.46 -34.86 -1.44
C GLN A 41 -7.05 -33.59 -0.81
N TRP A 42 -8.39 -33.43 -0.78
CA TRP A 42 -9.05 -32.31 -0.11
C TRP A 42 -8.90 -32.37 1.43
N GLU A 43 -8.96 -33.56 2.02
CA GLU A 43 -8.75 -33.76 3.47
C GLU A 43 -7.31 -33.43 3.89
N GLY A 44 -6.32 -33.69 3.02
CA GLY A 44 -4.93 -33.31 3.25
C GLY A 44 -4.68 -31.81 3.10
N LEU A 45 -5.32 -31.15 2.12
CA LEU A 45 -5.09 -29.73 1.80
C LEU A 45 -5.80 -28.76 2.76
N ILE A 46 -7.02 -29.09 3.19
CA ILE A 46 -7.78 -28.22 4.11
C ILE A 46 -7.45 -28.57 5.58
N GLY A 47 -6.79 -29.70 5.82
CA GLY A 47 -6.75 -30.36 7.12
C GLY A 47 -8.15 -30.79 7.53
N SER A 48 -8.28 -31.81 8.37
CA SER A 48 -9.59 -32.12 8.97
C SER A 48 -10.12 -30.84 9.62
N GLY A 49 -11.16 -30.21 9.07
CA GLY A 49 -11.60 -28.81 9.30
C GLY A 49 -12.04 -28.43 10.72
N LYS A 50 -11.58 -29.16 11.73
CA LYS A 50 -11.69 -28.85 13.15
C LYS A 50 -10.72 -27.71 13.46
N LYS A 51 -11.24 -26.48 13.46
CA LYS A 51 -10.53 -25.31 13.97
C LYS A 51 -9.95 -25.64 15.36
N LYS A 52 -8.62 -25.66 15.49
CA LYS A 52 -7.94 -25.92 16.77
C LYS A 52 -8.36 -24.83 17.76
N LEU A 53 -8.95 -25.22 18.90
CA LEU A 53 -9.31 -24.27 19.96
C LEU A 53 -8.04 -23.61 20.50
N ARG A 54 -8.11 -22.29 20.71
CA ARG A 54 -6.99 -21.48 21.20
C ARG A 54 -7.30 -20.98 22.60
N CYS A 55 -6.26 -20.85 23.42
CA CYS A 55 -6.36 -20.31 24.77
C CYS A 55 -6.85 -18.86 24.74
N SER A 56 -7.87 -18.54 25.54
CA SER A 56 -8.45 -17.20 25.62
C SER A 56 -7.49 -16.14 26.18
N GLN A 57 -6.44 -16.54 26.91
CA GLN A 57 -5.48 -15.64 27.55
C GLN A 57 -4.23 -15.38 26.69
N CYS A 58 -3.70 -16.40 26.00
CA CYS A 58 -2.41 -16.28 25.30
C CYS A 58 -2.45 -16.73 23.84
N THR A 59 -3.64 -17.01 23.28
CA THR A 59 -3.90 -17.46 21.89
C THR A 59 -3.17 -18.72 21.40
N ARG A 60 -2.42 -19.39 22.30
CA ARG A 60 -1.76 -20.68 22.04
C ARG A 60 -2.78 -21.80 21.81
N PRO A 61 -2.50 -22.78 20.94
CA PRO A 61 -3.33 -23.97 20.78
C PRO A 61 -3.51 -24.69 22.12
N ILE A 62 -4.73 -25.13 22.42
CA ILE A 62 -5.01 -25.97 23.59
C ILE A 62 -4.70 -27.42 23.20
N GLU A 63 -4.00 -28.14 24.07
CA GLU A 63 -3.73 -29.57 23.88
C GLU A 63 -5.04 -30.37 23.78
N PRO A 64 -5.07 -31.48 23.01
CA PRO A 64 -6.29 -32.24 22.75
C PRO A 64 -7.00 -32.71 24.04
N ASP A 65 -6.25 -33.00 25.10
CA ASP A 65 -6.80 -33.37 26.40
C ASP A 65 -7.58 -32.21 27.05
N GLY A 66 -7.06 -30.99 26.91
CA GLY A 66 -7.74 -29.77 27.35
C GLY A 66 -9.01 -29.47 26.55
N VAL A 67 -9.02 -29.80 25.24
CA VAL A 67 -10.22 -29.67 24.39
C VAL A 67 -11.31 -30.66 24.83
N THR A 68 -10.93 -31.89 25.15
CA THR A 68 -11.86 -32.93 25.63
C THR A 68 -12.46 -32.54 26.99
N ALA A 69 -11.64 -31.93 27.86
CA ALA A 69 -12.07 -31.36 29.14
C ALA A 69 -12.80 -29.99 29.02
N ARG A 70 -13.05 -29.49 27.80
CA ARG A 70 -13.67 -28.18 27.51
C ARG A 70 -12.96 -26.99 28.19
N GLN A 71 -11.66 -27.08 28.43
CA GLN A 71 -10.87 -25.98 28.97
C GLN A 71 -10.60 -24.94 27.88
N LEU A 72 -10.89 -23.66 28.17
CA LEU A 72 -10.62 -22.52 27.26
C LEU A 72 -9.25 -21.87 27.53
N ILE A 73 -8.50 -22.37 28.51
CA ILE A 73 -7.23 -21.81 28.98
C ILE A 73 -6.17 -22.92 28.90
N CYS A 74 -4.99 -22.63 28.35
CA CYS A 74 -3.92 -23.63 28.28
C CYS A 74 -3.32 -23.90 29.66
N GLY A 75 -2.68 -25.06 29.83
CA GLY A 75 -2.04 -25.48 31.09
C GLY A 75 -1.11 -24.43 31.70
N ARG A 76 -0.42 -23.63 30.87
CA ARG A 76 0.48 -22.58 31.32
C ARG A 76 -0.24 -21.37 31.92
N CYS A 77 -1.41 -21.02 31.38
CA CYS A 77 -2.23 -19.94 31.89
C CYS A 77 -3.12 -20.41 33.05
N SER A 78 -3.49 -21.69 33.12
CA SER A 78 -4.23 -22.26 34.25
C SER A 78 -3.34 -22.50 35.48
N ALA A 79 -2.07 -22.87 35.28
CA ALA A 79 -1.08 -23.04 36.34
C ALA A 79 -0.67 -21.74 37.04
N GLY A 80 -1.26 -20.59 36.65
CA GLY A 80 -1.19 -19.30 37.33
C GLY A 80 0.17 -19.01 37.94
N VAL A 81 1.06 -18.32 37.22
CA VAL A 81 2.25 -17.74 37.85
C VAL A 81 1.76 -17.01 39.11
N PRO A 82 2.13 -17.47 40.33
CA PRO A 82 1.73 -16.75 41.52
C PRO A 82 2.29 -15.35 41.35
N ALA A 83 1.41 -14.35 41.44
CA ALA A 83 1.79 -12.96 41.36
C ALA A 83 2.83 -12.72 42.47
N ASP A 84 4.10 -12.67 42.09
CA ASP A 84 5.17 -12.20 42.95
C ASP A 84 5.00 -10.68 43.07
N PRO A 85 4.62 -10.14 44.24
CA PRO A 85 4.28 -8.73 44.35
C PRO A 85 5.51 -7.81 44.44
N ARG A 86 6.74 -8.29 44.20
CA ARG A 86 7.95 -7.46 44.38
C ARG A 86 9.06 -7.79 43.39
N GLY A 87 9.43 -6.82 42.54
CA GLY A 87 10.64 -6.89 41.73
C GLY A 87 10.54 -5.97 40.51
N ASN A 88 10.54 -4.65 40.71
CA ASN A 88 11.73 -3.81 40.67
C ASN A 88 12.43 -3.83 39.29
N ASP A 89 12.20 -2.74 38.55
CA ASP A 89 12.86 -2.35 37.32
C ASP A 89 14.38 -2.25 37.56
N GLN A 90 15.14 -3.18 37.00
CA GLN A 90 16.57 -3.00 36.76
C GLN A 90 17.02 -3.92 35.62
N ARG A 91 16.90 -3.45 34.37
CA ARG A 91 17.71 -3.98 33.27
C ARG A 91 18.84 -3.03 32.97
N HIS A 92 19.94 -3.31 33.65
CA HIS A 92 21.28 -2.89 33.28
C HIS A 92 21.65 -3.43 31.89
N ARG A 93 22.16 -2.51 31.06
CA ARG A 93 23.13 -2.76 29.99
C ARG A 93 24.20 -3.76 30.48
N LYS A 94 24.46 -4.81 29.69
CA LYS A 94 25.75 -5.51 29.72
C LYS A 94 26.39 -5.39 28.35
N SER A 95 27.58 -4.81 28.34
CA SER A 95 28.51 -4.78 27.22
C SER A 95 29.18 -6.15 27.10
N LEU A 96 29.44 -6.56 25.87
CA LEU A 96 30.29 -7.69 25.55
C LEU A 96 31.68 -7.14 25.22
N VAL A 97 32.65 -7.49 26.05
CA VAL A 97 34.08 -7.41 25.76
C VAL A 97 34.58 -8.85 25.66
N LEU A 98 35.43 -9.06 24.67
CA LEU A 98 36.20 -10.26 24.34
C LEU A 98 36.81 -10.94 25.58
N ASP A 99 36.93 -12.26 25.54
CA ASP A 99 38.25 -12.88 25.66
C ASP A 99 38.31 -14.26 24.99
N SER A 100 39.48 -14.49 24.40
CA SER A 100 39.95 -15.67 23.68
C SER A 100 40.37 -16.80 24.63
N CYS A 101 40.40 -18.04 24.13
CA CYS A 101 41.65 -18.81 23.96
C CYS A 101 41.38 -20.29 23.61
N VAL A 102 42.29 -20.77 22.77
CA VAL A 102 42.57 -22.11 22.20
C VAL A 102 42.77 -23.22 23.23
N ASP A 103 42.41 -24.46 22.89
CA ASP A 103 43.40 -25.54 22.71
C ASP A 103 42.83 -26.81 22.02
N GLU A 104 43.62 -27.31 21.07
CA GLU A 104 43.61 -28.66 20.46
C GLU A 104 43.88 -29.72 21.56
N THR A 105 43.46 -30.98 21.50
CA THR A 105 44.00 -32.03 20.61
C THR A 105 43.33 -33.39 20.95
N SER A 106 43.27 -34.29 19.95
CA SER A 106 43.20 -35.78 20.02
C SER A 106 41.80 -36.40 20.07
N GLN A 107 41.26 -37.06 19.03
CA GLN A 107 41.66 -38.22 18.20
C GLN A 107 40.86 -39.50 18.55
N ALA A 108 40.17 -40.00 17.53
CA ALA A 108 39.77 -41.39 17.25
C ALA A 108 38.72 -42.08 18.15
N GLN A 109 37.49 -42.25 17.64
CA GLN A 109 37.05 -43.56 17.10
C GLN A 109 35.68 -43.47 16.44
N GLU A 110 35.61 -44.05 15.23
CA GLU A 110 34.43 -44.29 14.42
C GLU A 110 33.41 -45.21 15.10
N LEU A 111 32.11 -44.99 14.86
CA LEU A 111 31.22 -45.94 14.15
C LEU A 111 29.73 -45.58 14.38
N CYS A 112 29.02 -45.42 13.26
CA CYS A 112 27.58 -45.60 13.10
C CYS A 112 26.61 -44.68 13.87
N ARG A 113 26.33 -43.49 13.34
CA ARG A 113 24.98 -42.89 13.45
C ARG A 113 24.52 -42.30 12.12
N THR A 114 23.43 -42.86 11.63
CA THR A 114 22.64 -42.42 10.48
C THR A 114 22.27 -40.94 10.58
N PRO A 115 22.31 -40.15 9.48
CA PRO A 115 21.79 -38.79 9.50
C PRO A 115 20.27 -38.86 9.58
N SER A 116 19.72 -38.52 10.74
CA SER A 116 18.29 -38.32 10.93
C SER A 116 17.91 -36.99 10.30
N THR A 117 16.97 -37.06 9.36
CA THR A 117 16.36 -35.94 8.67
C THR A 117 15.65 -35.01 9.66
N GLU A 118 16.32 -33.95 10.10
CA GLU A 118 15.62 -32.79 10.68
C GLU A 118 14.94 -32.04 9.53
N ALA A 119 13.77 -32.55 9.14
CA ALA A 119 12.80 -31.84 8.33
C ALA A 119 12.24 -30.70 9.19
N ASN A 120 12.91 -29.56 9.11
CA ASN A 120 12.36 -28.28 9.52
C ASN A 120 11.19 -27.97 8.57
N SER A 121 9.99 -28.45 8.94
CA SER A 121 8.74 -28.11 8.27
C SER A 121 8.41 -26.67 8.56
N GLU A 122 9.00 -25.77 7.76
CA GLU A 122 8.42 -24.46 7.53
C GLU A 122 7.02 -24.68 6.99
N GLU A 123 6.06 -24.28 7.83
CA GLU A 123 4.63 -24.26 7.58
C GLU A 123 4.38 -23.44 6.32
N LEU A 124 4.36 -24.10 5.16
CA LEU A 124 3.95 -23.54 3.87
C LEU A 124 2.50 -23.09 4.02
N THR A 125 2.32 -21.85 4.48
CA THR A 125 1.08 -21.12 4.32
C THR A 125 0.72 -21.22 2.85
N ALA A 126 -0.34 -21.99 2.56
CA ALA A 126 -0.87 -22.16 1.22
C ALA A 126 -1.17 -20.77 0.67
N SER A 127 -0.21 -20.24 -0.08
CA SER A 127 -0.23 -18.89 -0.59
C SER A 127 -1.35 -18.85 -1.60
N GLN A 128 -2.26 -17.88 -1.48
CA GLN A 128 -3.29 -17.67 -2.49
C GLN A 128 -2.63 -17.65 -3.87
N PRO A 129 -3.23 -18.30 -4.88
CA PRO A 129 -2.71 -18.24 -6.23
C PRO A 129 -2.53 -16.77 -6.61
N PRO A 130 -1.38 -16.40 -7.20
CA PRO A 130 -1.08 -15.02 -7.55
C PRO A 130 -2.21 -14.48 -8.41
N THR A 131 -2.68 -13.28 -8.07
CA THR A 131 -3.70 -12.64 -8.90
C THR A 131 -3.08 -12.29 -10.26
N PRO A 132 -3.87 -12.19 -11.36
CA PRO A 132 -3.34 -11.75 -12.65
C PRO A 132 -2.54 -10.44 -12.57
N GLN A 133 -2.92 -9.55 -11.65
CA GLN A 133 -2.20 -8.29 -11.39
C GLN A 133 -0.80 -8.54 -10.81
N ASP A 134 -0.62 -9.55 -9.96
CA ASP A 134 0.68 -9.90 -9.39
C ASP A 134 1.64 -10.47 -10.45
N VAL A 135 1.10 -11.19 -11.44
CA VAL A 135 1.87 -11.74 -12.57
C VAL A 135 2.37 -10.63 -13.49
N ASP A 136 1.52 -9.64 -13.78
CA ASP A 136 1.89 -8.47 -14.58
C ASP A 136 2.95 -7.63 -13.86
N LEU A 137 2.80 -7.42 -12.56
CA LEU A 137 3.76 -6.68 -11.75
C LEU A 137 5.12 -7.37 -11.69
N THR A 138 5.16 -8.68 -11.56
CA THR A 138 6.44 -9.42 -11.49
C THR A 138 7.20 -9.30 -12.82
N SER A 139 6.50 -9.39 -13.95
CA SER A 139 7.07 -9.21 -15.28
C SER A 139 7.58 -7.78 -15.48
N LEU A 140 6.77 -6.78 -15.09
CA LEU A 140 7.14 -5.37 -15.11
C LEU A 140 8.42 -5.10 -14.30
N LYS A 141 8.48 -5.61 -13.06
CA LYS A 141 9.65 -5.46 -12.19
C LYS A 141 10.90 -6.04 -12.85
N LYS A 142 10.78 -7.24 -13.43
CA LYS A 142 11.91 -7.89 -14.13
C LYS A 142 12.42 -7.07 -15.32
N GLN A 143 11.51 -6.44 -16.08
CA GLN A 143 11.88 -5.65 -17.26
C GLN A 143 12.41 -4.26 -16.92
N LEU A 144 12.00 -3.68 -15.79
CA LEU A 144 12.53 -2.41 -15.30
C LEU A 144 13.86 -2.57 -14.56
N ALA A 145 14.13 -3.75 -13.98
CA ALA A 145 15.35 -4.00 -13.23
C ALA A 145 16.60 -3.91 -14.12
N GLY A 146 17.69 -3.48 -13.52
CA GLY A 146 19.00 -3.40 -14.17
C GLY A 146 19.56 -1.98 -14.27
N GLU A 147 20.60 -1.87 -15.08
CA GLU A 147 21.30 -0.62 -15.36
C GLU A 147 20.61 0.15 -16.48
N TRP A 148 20.56 1.47 -16.32
CA TRP A 148 20.00 2.44 -17.27
C TRP A 148 20.93 3.64 -17.39
N LEU A 149 21.05 4.21 -18.58
CA LEU A 149 21.86 5.38 -18.90
C LEU A 149 20.97 6.58 -19.19
N GLY A 150 21.05 7.62 -18.36
CA GLY A 150 20.38 8.89 -18.66
C GLY A 150 21.14 9.74 -19.68
N ARG A 151 20.50 10.84 -20.11
CA ARG A 151 20.98 11.79 -21.14
C ARG A 151 22.40 12.37 -20.95
N GLN A 152 22.95 12.33 -19.74
CA GLN A 152 24.31 12.81 -19.42
C GLN A 152 25.31 11.66 -19.19
N GLY A 153 25.02 10.45 -19.67
CA GLY A 153 25.84 9.27 -19.39
C GLY A 153 25.77 8.80 -17.92
N CYS A 154 24.86 9.37 -17.14
CA CYS A 154 24.66 8.98 -15.75
C CYS A 154 24.03 7.58 -15.68
N LYS A 155 24.63 6.68 -14.91
CA LYS A 155 24.12 5.33 -14.67
C LYS A 155 23.10 5.32 -13.53
N TYR A 156 21.99 4.65 -13.75
CA TYR A 156 20.93 4.41 -12.79
C TYR A 156 20.75 2.90 -12.65
N GLN A 157 20.78 2.40 -11.42
CA GLN A 157 20.45 1.02 -11.12
C GLN A 157 19.05 0.99 -10.52
N VAL A 158 18.13 0.33 -11.21
CA VAL A 158 16.79 0.07 -10.68
C VAL A 158 16.84 -1.23 -9.89
N VAL A 159 16.54 -1.16 -8.59
CA VAL A 159 16.53 -2.30 -7.67
C VAL A 159 15.15 -2.43 -7.02
N PHE A 160 14.65 -3.65 -6.95
CA PHE A 160 13.35 -3.96 -6.33
C PHE A 160 13.60 -4.62 -4.97
N GLY A 161 12.99 -4.07 -3.91
CA GLY A 161 13.00 -4.69 -2.58
C GLY A 161 11.83 -5.65 -2.36
N ASP A 162 11.77 -6.23 -1.16
CA ASP A 162 10.86 -7.34 -0.81
C ASP A 162 9.37 -6.96 -0.71
N LEU A 163 9.03 -5.67 -0.68
CA LEU A 163 7.72 -5.19 -0.19
C LEU A 163 7.09 -4.07 -1.03
N HIS A 164 7.01 -4.24 -2.36
CA HIS A 164 6.45 -3.24 -3.29
C HIS A 164 7.24 -1.91 -3.33
N ASP A 165 8.33 -1.83 -2.59
CA ASP A 165 9.24 -0.68 -2.57
C ASP A 165 10.20 -0.81 -3.75
N ILE A 166 10.01 0.08 -4.72
CA ILE A 166 10.88 0.18 -5.89
C ILE A 166 11.84 1.32 -5.61
N ARG A 167 13.14 1.04 -5.64
CA ARG A 167 14.18 2.05 -5.38
C ARG A 167 15.08 2.18 -6.58
N VAL A 168 15.45 3.42 -6.88
CA VAL A 168 16.50 3.71 -7.86
C VAL A 168 17.70 4.23 -7.12
N THR A 169 18.77 3.46 -7.20
CA THR A 169 20.08 3.90 -6.73
C THR A 169 20.82 4.46 -7.93
N ARG A 170 21.14 5.75 -7.89
CA ARG A 170 21.99 6.35 -8.91
C ARG A 170 23.42 5.86 -8.68
N VAL A 171 23.94 5.06 -9.61
CA VAL A 171 25.30 4.54 -9.53
C VAL A 171 26.21 5.56 -10.21
N HIS A 172 26.79 6.47 -9.43
CA HIS A 172 27.86 7.33 -9.93
C HIS A 172 29.19 6.59 -9.81
N GLN A 173 30.03 6.60 -10.85
CA GLN A 173 31.33 5.91 -10.81
C GLN A 173 32.28 6.53 -9.77
N ASP A 174 32.09 7.80 -9.41
CA ASP A 174 33.06 8.56 -8.61
C ASP A 174 32.52 9.11 -7.28
N SER A 175 31.29 8.78 -6.87
CA SER A 175 30.69 9.34 -5.65
C SER A 175 29.98 8.29 -4.79
N THR A 176 30.47 8.12 -3.57
CA THR A 176 30.12 7.03 -2.65
C THR A 176 28.87 7.26 -1.80
N ALA A 177 28.13 8.37 -1.96
CA ALA A 177 27.01 8.68 -1.04
C ALA A 177 25.90 9.53 -1.66
N GLN A 178 25.32 9.12 -2.79
CA GLN A 178 24.04 9.68 -3.23
C GLN A 178 22.89 8.93 -2.55
N PRO A 179 21.85 9.63 -2.07
CA PRO A 179 20.68 8.99 -1.47
C PRO A 179 19.90 8.20 -2.52
N ASP A 180 19.39 7.03 -2.13
CA ASP A 180 18.42 6.28 -2.92
C ASP A 180 17.20 7.15 -3.21
N VAL A 181 16.78 7.22 -4.47
CA VAL A 181 15.57 7.93 -4.87
C VAL A 181 14.46 6.89 -5.02
N PRO A 182 13.38 6.97 -4.22
CA PRO A 182 12.27 6.03 -4.33
C PRO A 182 11.52 6.24 -5.66
N LEU A 183 11.08 5.14 -6.26
CA LEU A 183 10.10 5.14 -7.34
C LEU A 183 8.73 4.78 -6.79
N TYR A 184 7.69 5.48 -7.24
CA TYR A 184 6.32 5.20 -6.81
C TYR A 184 5.53 4.64 -7.99
N LEU A 185 5.13 3.38 -7.89
CA LEU A 185 4.26 2.75 -8.88
C LEU A 185 2.79 3.00 -8.54
N ASP A 186 2.08 3.68 -9.43
CA ASP A 186 0.63 3.78 -9.41
C ASP A 186 0.04 2.73 -10.36
N ILE A 187 -0.41 1.62 -9.79
CA ILE A 187 -0.95 0.48 -10.55
C ILE A 187 -2.26 0.86 -11.24
N ARG A 188 -3.04 1.79 -10.65
CA ARG A 188 -4.37 2.15 -11.17
C ARG A 188 -4.24 2.97 -12.44
N GLU A 189 -3.38 3.97 -12.40
CA GLU A 189 -3.15 4.87 -13.53
C GLU A 189 -2.04 4.36 -14.48
N ARG A 190 -1.38 3.25 -14.12
CA ARG A 190 -0.22 2.69 -14.84
C ARG A 190 0.91 3.71 -15.03
N PHE A 191 1.16 4.53 -14.00
CA PHE A 191 2.28 5.48 -13.98
C PHE A 191 3.37 5.03 -13.00
N LEU A 192 4.61 5.28 -13.37
CA LEU A 192 5.76 5.16 -12.47
C LEU A 192 6.33 6.54 -12.24
N TRP A 193 6.34 6.99 -10.99
CA TRP A 193 6.82 8.32 -10.61
C TRP A 193 8.25 8.27 -10.09
N TRP A 194 9.05 9.25 -10.49
CA TRP A 194 10.45 9.42 -10.11
C TRP A 194 10.75 10.85 -9.62
N GLY A 195 11.78 10.97 -8.80
CA GLY A 195 12.28 12.23 -8.27
C GLY A 195 11.66 12.62 -6.92
N LYS A 196 12.29 13.60 -6.28
CA LYS A 196 11.74 14.24 -5.08
C LYS A 196 10.39 14.84 -5.47
N ASP A 197 9.34 14.59 -4.68
CA ASP A 197 7.99 15.10 -4.93
C ASP A 197 7.30 14.62 -6.22
N ARG A 198 7.75 13.49 -6.82
CA ARG A 198 7.14 12.91 -8.03
C ARG A 198 7.15 13.87 -9.22
N LEU A 199 8.27 14.58 -9.40
CA LEU A 199 8.45 15.55 -10.48
C LEU A 199 8.44 14.94 -11.88
N TYR A 200 8.70 13.65 -12.00
CA TYR A 200 8.68 12.97 -13.30
C TYR A 200 7.80 11.73 -13.24
N PHE A 201 7.16 11.41 -14.35
CA PHE A 201 6.43 10.17 -14.52
C PHE A 201 6.80 9.47 -15.84
N LEU A 202 6.67 8.15 -15.82
CA LEU A 202 6.75 7.26 -16.96
C LEU A 202 5.38 6.61 -17.13
N ASP A 203 4.78 6.75 -18.31
CA ASP A 203 3.55 6.03 -18.67
C ASP A 203 3.89 4.61 -19.07
N LEU A 204 3.47 3.64 -18.25
CA LEU A 204 3.71 2.23 -18.50
C LEU A 204 2.85 1.69 -19.64
N SER A 205 1.91 2.46 -20.18
CA SER A 205 1.13 2.08 -21.36
C SER A 205 1.87 2.38 -22.66
N GLU A 206 2.83 3.31 -22.64
CA GLU A 206 3.65 3.67 -23.80
C GLU A 206 4.85 2.75 -24.01
N VAL A 207 5.22 1.98 -22.98
CA VAL A 207 6.35 1.06 -23.03
C VAL A 207 5.90 -0.28 -23.63
N ASP A 208 6.61 -0.74 -24.67
CA ASP A 208 6.40 -2.07 -25.24
C ASP A 208 7.03 -3.13 -24.33
N TRP A 209 6.23 -3.72 -23.44
CA TRP A 209 6.67 -4.78 -22.53
C TRP A 209 6.75 -6.17 -23.17
N LEU A 210 6.38 -6.31 -24.45
CA LEU A 210 6.55 -7.59 -25.15
C LEU A 210 8.01 -7.81 -25.55
N SER A 211 8.77 -6.73 -25.69
CA SER A 211 10.21 -6.73 -25.92
C SER A 211 10.96 -6.17 -24.70
N GLU A 212 12.26 -6.42 -24.58
CA GLU A 212 13.05 -5.75 -23.54
C GLU A 212 13.11 -4.25 -23.87
N PRO A 213 12.57 -3.36 -23.01
CA PRO A 213 12.51 -1.94 -23.34
C PRO A 213 13.91 -1.38 -23.48
N ALA A 214 14.24 -0.89 -24.67
CA ALA A 214 15.52 -0.27 -24.98
C ALA A 214 15.64 1.14 -24.37
N SER A 215 14.52 1.85 -24.21
CA SER A 215 14.48 3.16 -23.57
C SER A 215 13.21 3.38 -22.74
N LEU A 216 13.34 4.23 -21.73
CA LEU A 216 12.27 4.72 -20.87
C LEU A 216 12.23 6.25 -20.97
N VAL A 217 11.05 6.80 -21.22
CA VAL A 217 10.86 8.24 -21.40
C VAL A 217 10.12 8.81 -20.20
N TRP A 218 10.81 9.67 -19.45
CA TRP A 218 10.27 10.37 -18.29
C TRP A 218 9.79 11.77 -18.69
N ARG A 219 8.60 12.13 -18.22
CA ARG A 219 7.90 13.38 -18.53
C ARG A 219 7.66 14.18 -17.25
N ASP A 220 7.84 15.50 -17.30
CA ASP A 220 7.41 16.40 -16.23
C ASP A 220 5.90 16.71 -16.40
N PRO A 221 5.05 16.51 -15.37
CA PRO A 221 3.63 16.80 -15.46
C PRO A 221 3.33 18.28 -15.75
N GLY A 222 4.29 19.20 -15.52
CA GLY A 222 4.16 20.63 -15.79
C GLY A 222 4.61 21.07 -17.20
N CYS A 223 5.41 20.29 -17.93
CA CYS A 223 6.04 20.75 -19.19
C CYS A 223 5.37 20.29 -20.49
N GLY A 224 4.15 19.73 -20.42
CA GLY A 224 3.43 19.26 -21.61
C GLY A 224 4.02 17.98 -22.21
N GLN A 225 3.80 17.72 -23.50
CA GLN A 225 4.18 16.44 -24.12
C GLN A 225 5.66 16.28 -24.47
N ARG A 226 6.53 17.25 -24.16
CA ARG A 226 7.95 17.10 -24.50
C ARG A 226 8.62 16.13 -23.52
N PRO A 227 9.37 15.13 -24.03
CA PRO A 227 10.13 14.25 -23.17
C PRO A 227 11.30 15.03 -22.54
N ASP A 228 11.33 15.09 -21.22
CA ASP A 228 12.36 15.84 -20.50
C ASP A 228 13.61 14.99 -20.29
N MET A 229 13.42 13.70 -20.02
CA MET A 229 14.52 12.78 -19.74
C MET A 229 14.28 11.40 -20.34
N GLU A 230 15.26 10.89 -21.08
CA GLU A 230 15.25 9.52 -21.60
C GLU A 230 16.33 8.72 -20.88
N TRP A 231 15.98 7.52 -20.44
CA TRP A 231 16.88 6.51 -19.92
C TRP A 231 17.01 5.39 -20.95
N GLN A 232 18.22 5.01 -21.30
CA GLN A 232 18.49 3.98 -22.30
C GLN A 232 19.16 2.79 -21.63
N ARG A 233 18.72 1.58 -21.97
CA ARG A 233 19.39 0.37 -21.49
C ARG A 233 20.77 0.30 -22.14
N PRO A 234 21.87 0.11 -21.39
CA PRO A 234 23.16 -0.12 -22.01
C PRO A 234 23.04 -1.30 -22.95
N VAL A 235 23.28 -1.08 -24.24
CA VAL A 235 23.43 -2.19 -25.17
C VAL A 235 24.70 -2.89 -24.72
N HIS A 236 24.55 -4.05 -24.08
CA HIS A 236 25.68 -4.92 -23.85
C HIS A 236 26.08 -5.36 -25.25
N GLU A 237 27.08 -4.69 -25.82
CA GLU A 237 27.78 -5.22 -26.98
C GLU A 237 28.25 -6.59 -26.53
N ARG A 238 27.50 -7.64 -26.91
CA ARG A 238 27.97 -8.99 -26.73
C ARG A 238 29.33 -8.98 -27.38
N ASN A 239 30.36 -9.12 -26.56
CA ASN A 239 31.69 -9.46 -27.02
C ASN A 239 31.59 -10.88 -27.60
N ASP A 240 30.88 -11.02 -28.71
CA ASP A 240 30.94 -12.14 -29.63
C ASP A 240 32.28 -12.01 -30.40
N SER A 241 33.36 -11.85 -29.62
CA SER A 241 34.75 -11.98 -30.04
C SER A 241 35.09 -13.46 -30.31
N SER A 242 34.13 -14.25 -30.76
CA SER A 242 34.40 -15.47 -31.51
C SER A 242 34.72 -15.10 -32.96
N GLY A 243 35.92 -14.53 -33.12
CA GLY A 243 36.74 -14.55 -34.33
C GLY A 243 36.10 -14.12 -35.65
N SER A 244 36.28 -12.85 -36.04
CA SER A 244 36.61 -12.55 -37.43
C SER A 244 37.27 -11.18 -37.58
N GLN A 245 38.52 -11.22 -38.05
CA GLN A 245 39.35 -10.16 -38.61
C GLN A 245 39.40 -8.78 -37.93
N VAL A 246 40.57 -8.56 -37.31
CA VAL A 246 41.27 -7.28 -37.24
C VAL A 246 41.18 -6.58 -38.61
N ARG A 247 40.27 -5.62 -38.75
CA ARG A 247 40.38 -4.57 -39.76
C ARG A 247 40.82 -3.31 -39.03
N VAL A 248 42.12 -3.04 -39.10
CA VAL A 248 42.75 -1.80 -38.66
C VAL A 248 42.01 -0.63 -39.31
N GLN A 249 41.13 0.06 -38.56
CA GLN A 249 40.66 1.38 -38.98
C GLN A 249 41.75 2.39 -38.64
N ARG A 250 42.56 2.64 -39.67
CA ARG A 250 43.50 3.73 -39.83
C ARG A 250 42.78 5.05 -39.54
N TRP A 251 43.20 5.77 -38.51
CA TRP A 251 42.80 7.16 -38.27
C TRP A 251 43.27 8.01 -39.45
N ALA A 252 42.37 8.30 -40.38
CA ALA A 252 42.62 9.19 -41.50
C ALA A 252 42.49 10.65 -41.04
N ARG A 253 43.53 11.40 -41.39
CA ARG A 253 43.77 12.81 -41.10
C ARG A 253 42.76 13.71 -41.83
N ARG A 254 42.48 14.85 -41.19
CA ARG A 254 42.32 16.21 -41.77
C ARG A 254 41.52 16.30 -43.09
N THR A 255 40.32 16.86 -43.00
CA THR A 255 39.70 17.59 -44.11
C THR A 255 40.46 18.89 -44.37
N PRO A 256 40.65 19.31 -45.64
CA PRO A 256 41.52 20.44 -46.00
C PRO A 256 40.79 21.78 -45.95
N LEU A 257 41.61 22.82 -45.76
CA LEU A 257 41.38 24.21 -46.12
C LEU A 257 40.55 24.36 -47.42
N GLN A 258 39.52 25.18 -47.35
CA GLN A 258 39.15 26.05 -48.47
C GLN A 258 39.52 27.49 -48.09
N THR A 259 40.29 28.09 -48.97
CA THR A 259 40.83 29.45 -48.90
C THR A 259 40.38 30.17 -50.17
N GLY A 260 39.96 31.43 -50.02
CA GLY A 260 39.70 32.41 -51.08
C GLY A 260 38.22 32.59 -51.41
N GLU A 261 37.63 33.77 -51.49
CA GLU A 261 38.15 35.15 -51.57
C GLU A 261 37.10 36.17 -51.07
N ASP A 262 37.64 37.27 -50.56
CA ASP A 262 37.20 38.66 -50.42
C ASP A 262 35.72 39.09 -50.61
N VAL A 263 35.23 39.94 -49.68
CA VAL A 263 35.04 41.40 -49.91
C VAL A 263 34.36 42.07 -48.69
N ALA A 264 34.94 43.21 -48.28
CA ALA A 264 34.38 44.36 -47.55
C ALA A 264 34.18 44.33 -46.00
N GLN A 265 35.20 44.92 -45.34
CA GLN A 265 35.15 45.96 -44.30
C GLN A 265 33.78 46.57 -43.90
N GLU A 266 33.54 46.66 -42.59
CA GLU A 266 33.56 47.93 -41.81
C GLU A 266 33.54 47.65 -40.29
N PRO A 267 34.08 48.54 -39.43
CA PRO A 267 34.39 48.28 -38.03
C PRO A 267 33.43 48.98 -37.06
N GLY A 268 33.32 48.50 -35.81
CA GLY A 268 32.81 49.36 -34.74
C GLY A 268 32.31 48.66 -33.49
N SER A 269 33.11 48.84 -32.42
CA SER A 269 32.66 49.19 -31.07
C SER A 269 32.79 48.15 -29.95
N MET A 270 33.42 48.69 -28.91
CA MET A 270 33.94 48.17 -27.65
C MET A 270 32.90 47.64 -26.65
N PRO A 271 33.33 46.94 -25.59
CA PRO A 271 32.49 46.44 -24.51
C PRO A 271 32.31 47.50 -23.41
N THR A 272 31.19 47.47 -22.68
CA THR A 272 30.99 48.31 -21.49
C THR A 272 30.23 47.54 -20.39
N GLN A 273 30.90 47.41 -19.23
CA GLN A 273 30.47 47.44 -17.81
C GLN A 273 29.24 46.60 -17.39
N ALA A 274 29.33 45.70 -16.42
CA ALA A 274 29.59 45.89 -14.97
C ALA A 274 28.48 46.68 -14.26
N ASP A 275 27.60 45.95 -13.56
CA ASP A 275 26.78 46.36 -12.40
C ASP A 275 26.36 45.03 -11.73
N SER A 276 26.84 44.59 -10.56
CA SER A 276 26.92 45.21 -9.22
C SER A 276 25.56 45.70 -8.70
N VAL A 277 24.75 44.78 -8.17
CA VAL A 277 23.60 45.12 -7.31
C VAL A 277 23.77 44.40 -5.96
N PRO A 278 23.62 45.10 -4.83
CA PRO A 278 24.02 44.61 -3.51
C PRO A 278 22.95 43.77 -2.82
N ALA A 279 23.46 42.88 -1.95
CA ALA A 279 22.73 42.16 -0.94
C ALA A 279 21.97 43.11 -0.01
N GLN A 280 20.67 42.86 0.19
CA GLN A 280 19.90 43.43 1.28
C GLN A 280 19.67 42.37 2.35
N SER A 281 20.42 42.53 3.44
CA SER A 281 20.13 41.98 4.76
C SER A 281 18.86 42.61 5.31
N ALA A 282 17.89 41.78 5.71
CA ALA A 282 16.76 42.21 6.53
C ALA A 282 16.57 41.22 7.69
N SER A 283 17.15 41.64 8.80
CA SER A 283 16.79 41.46 10.21
C SER A 283 15.61 40.55 10.56
N SER A 284 15.93 39.52 11.37
CA SER A 284 15.01 38.83 12.28
C SER A 284 14.62 39.72 13.46
N PRO A 285 13.35 39.70 13.90
CA PRO A 285 12.99 40.04 15.27
C PRO A 285 12.85 38.76 16.12
N GLN A 286 13.69 38.66 17.14
CA GLN A 286 13.47 37.85 18.33
C GLN A 286 12.61 38.66 19.31
N ASP A 287 11.48 38.12 19.75
CA ASP A 287 10.79 38.43 21.01
C ASP A 287 9.86 37.22 21.28
N ALA A 288 10.16 36.31 22.21
CA ALA A 288 10.09 36.44 23.66
C ALA A 288 8.67 36.72 24.17
N GLU A 289 7.84 35.67 24.36
CA GLU A 289 6.85 35.69 25.45
C GLU A 289 6.51 34.25 25.91
N ALA A 290 7.18 33.82 26.99
CA ALA A 290 6.89 32.59 27.70
C ALA A 290 5.70 32.81 28.66
N LYS A 291 4.58 32.13 28.39
CA LYS A 291 3.38 32.16 29.23
C LYS A 291 3.33 30.90 30.11
N PRO A 292 3.36 30.99 31.46
CA PRO A 292 3.30 29.82 32.32
C PRO A 292 1.86 29.28 32.38
N ARG A 293 1.63 28.07 31.86
CA ARG A 293 0.35 27.36 31.99
C ARG A 293 0.31 26.67 33.36
N GLN A 294 -0.56 27.18 34.22
CA GLN A 294 -0.91 26.64 35.52
C GLN A 294 -1.43 25.20 35.41
N SER A 295 -0.82 24.30 36.18
CA SER A 295 -1.32 22.95 36.47
C SER A 295 -2.49 23.03 37.45
N LYS A 296 -3.73 22.83 36.96
CA LYS A 296 -4.87 22.53 37.83
C LYS A 296 -4.86 21.04 38.17
N ALA A 297 -4.53 20.75 39.42
CA ALA A 297 -4.77 19.47 40.06
C ALA A 297 -6.27 19.16 40.03
N GLN A 298 -6.64 18.05 39.39
CA GLN A 298 -8.00 17.56 39.36
C GLN A 298 -8.16 16.53 40.48
N THR A 299 -8.86 16.95 41.52
CA THR A 299 -9.17 16.19 42.73
C THR A 299 -9.96 14.93 42.37
N SER A 300 -9.36 13.79 42.70
CA SER A 300 -9.98 12.47 42.71
C SER A 300 -11.06 12.40 43.80
N SER A 301 -12.33 12.35 43.40
CA SER A 301 -13.42 11.88 44.25
C SER A 301 -13.80 10.46 43.85
N ARG A 302 -13.31 9.50 44.63
CA ARG A 302 -13.77 8.09 44.66
C ARG A 302 -15.26 8.07 44.99
N ALA A 303 -16.10 7.89 43.97
CA ALA A 303 -17.48 7.45 44.18
C ALA A 303 -17.48 5.92 44.32
N VAL A 304 -17.90 5.46 45.49
CA VAL A 304 -18.10 4.04 45.85
C VAL A 304 -19.32 3.53 45.07
N TRP A 305 -19.09 2.64 44.11
CA TRP A 305 -20.15 1.92 43.41
C TRP A 305 -20.65 0.78 44.30
N LYS A 306 -21.88 0.89 44.79
CA LYS A 306 -22.61 -0.24 45.38
C LYS A 306 -23.31 -1.02 44.26
N PRO A 307 -23.23 -2.36 44.24
CA PRO A 307 -23.94 -3.17 43.25
C PRO A 307 -25.42 -3.22 43.60
N VAL A 308 -26.26 -2.60 42.75
CA VAL A 308 -27.72 -2.78 42.81
C VAL A 308 -28.06 -4.06 42.07
N VAL A 309 -28.53 -5.05 42.83
CA VAL A 309 -29.13 -6.30 42.35
C VAL A 309 -30.38 -5.95 41.56
N ARG A 310 -30.31 -6.04 40.23
CA ARG A 310 -31.45 -5.77 39.35
C ARG A 310 -32.23 -7.08 39.17
N ALA A 311 -33.41 -7.12 39.77
CA ALA A 311 -34.39 -8.18 39.58
C ALA A 311 -34.82 -8.25 38.11
N ASN A 312 -34.93 -9.48 37.60
CA ASN A 312 -35.48 -9.81 36.29
C ASN A 312 -36.95 -9.40 36.23
N SER A 313 -37.25 -8.23 35.68
CA SER A 313 -38.61 -7.84 35.28
C SER A 313 -38.81 -8.23 33.81
N THR A 314 -39.49 -9.35 33.62
CA THR A 314 -39.95 -9.85 32.33
C THR A 314 -41.21 -9.07 31.92
N ASP A 315 -41.05 -7.76 31.70
CA ASP A 315 -42.16 -6.93 31.23
C ASP A 315 -42.28 -6.97 29.72
N LYS A 316 -43.51 -7.27 29.29
CA LYS A 316 -44.00 -7.31 27.91
C LYS A 316 -43.37 -6.21 27.05
N ALA A 317 -42.71 -6.63 25.97
CA ALA A 317 -42.33 -5.77 24.86
C ALA A 317 -43.59 -5.16 24.26
N GLN A 318 -43.93 -3.96 24.72
CA GLN A 318 -44.97 -3.13 24.16
C GLN A 318 -44.46 -2.63 22.81
N GLU A 319 -45.09 -3.08 21.73
CA GLU A 319 -44.76 -2.70 20.35
C GLU A 319 -44.93 -1.19 20.18
N VAL A 320 -43.80 -0.47 20.25
CA VAL A 320 -43.77 0.97 20.02
C VAL A 320 -44.04 1.22 18.53
N PRO A 321 -44.96 2.13 18.16
CA PRO A 321 -45.36 2.36 16.77
C PRO A 321 -44.18 2.69 15.84
N ASP A 322 -44.19 2.06 14.66
CA ASP A 322 -43.15 2.11 13.62
C ASP A 322 -42.88 3.54 13.08
N GLU A 323 -43.82 4.47 13.27
CA GLU A 323 -43.68 5.88 12.85
C GLU A 323 -42.46 6.60 13.45
N SER A 324 -42.09 6.27 14.69
CA SER A 324 -40.96 6.94 15.35
C SER A 324 -39.61 6.59 14.72
N ARG A 325 -39.47 5.40 14.10
CA ARG A 325 -38.23 4.97 13.46
C ARG A 325 -37.97 5.73 12.16
N LYS A 326 -39.03 6.03 11.41
CA LYS A 326 -38.94 6.76 10.14
C LYS A 326 -38.49 8.22 10.34
N ALA A 327 -39.04 8.90 11.35
CA ALA A 327 -38.62 10.27 11.66
C ALA A 327 -37.14 10.37 12.07
N ALA A 328 -36.58 9.32 12.68
CA ALA A 328 -35.17 9.27 13.04
C ALA A 328 -34.24 9.06 11.84
N THR A 329 -34.67 8.28 10.83
CA THR A 329 -33.90 8.11 9.59
C THR A 329 -33.89 9.38 8.75
N ASP A 330 -35.03 10.06 8.64
CA ASP A 330 -35.15 11.28 7.84
C ASP A 330 -34.21 12.39 8.37
N ARG A 331 -34.15 12.60 9.69
CA ARG A 331 -33.20 13.54 10.31
C ARG A 331 -31.74 13.17 10.10
N LYS A 332 -31.43 11.86 10.06
CA LYS A 332 -30.06 11.38 9.82
C LYS A 332 -29.62 11.66 8.38
N ASP A 333 -30.53 11.50 7.43
CA ASP A 333 -30.27 11.76 6.02
C ASP A 333 -30.09 13.26 5.76
N GLU A 334 -30.91 14.12 6.38
CA GLU A 334 -30.74 15.58 6.33
C GLU A 334 -29.36 16.04 6.83
N LEU A 335 -28.92 15.54 7.99
CA LEU A 335 -27.59 15.83 8.55
C LEU A 335 -26.47 15.31 7.64
N ALA A 336 -26.66 14.14 7.01
CA ALA A 336 -25.70 13.58 6.09
C ALA A 336 -25.56 14.41 4.80
N GLU A 337 -26.65 15.01 4.31
CA GLU A 337 -26.62 15.91 3.15
C GLU A 337 -25.95 17.25 3.46
N GLU A 338 -26.17 17.79 4.67
CA GLU A 338 -25.51 19.01 5.12
C GLU A 338 -23.99 18.81 5.24
N ALA A 339 -23.56 17.74 5.91
CA ALA A 339 -22.15 17.37 6.00
C ALA A 339 -21.51 17.16 4.62
N LEU A 340 -22.22 16.51 3.69
CA LEU A 340 -21.76 16.34 2.32
C LEU A 340 -21.54 17.67 1.59
N ARG A 341 -22.50 18.60 1.68
CA ARG A 341 -22.40 19.92 1.03
C ARG A 341 -21.19 20.69 1.53
N GLU A 342 -20.92 20.64 2.82
CA GLU A 342 -19.78 21.33 3.44
C GLU A 342 -18.44 20.74 2.99
N ILE A 343 -18.29 19.41 3.02
CA ILE A 343 -17.08 18.71 2.55
C ILE A 343 -16.83 18.99 1.07
N ILE A 344 -17.87 18.92 0.22
CA ILE A 344 -17.74 19.20 -1.22
C ILE A 344 -17.34 20.66 -1.45
N SER A 345 -17.90 21.61 -0.68
CA SER A 345 -17.56 23.03 -0.77
C SER A 345 -16.07 23.27 -0.48
N GLN A 346 -15.53 22.62 0.55
CA GLN A 346 -14.11 22.70 0.90
C GLN A 346 -13.20 22.09 -0.17
N LEU A 347 -13.57 20.93 -0.72
CA LEU A 347 -12.76 20.27 -1.76
C LEU A 347 -12.76 21.03 -3.09
N LYS A 348 -13.81 21.82 -3.37
CA LYS A 348 -13.87 22.69 -4.55
C LYS A 348 -13.05 23.98 -4.43
N ARG A 349 -12.62 24.37 -3.21
CA ARG A 349 -11.79 25.57 -3.03
C ARG A 349 -10.38 25.29 -3.57
N PRO A 350 -9.88 26.09 -4.54
CA PRO A 350 -8.52 25.93 -5.02
C PRO A 350 -7.53 26.16 -3.87
N GLY A 351 -6.48 25.33 -3.80
CA GLY A 351 -5.43 25.43 -2.76
C GLY A 351 -5.66 24.62 -1.49
N ASN A 352 -6.82 23.97 -1.31
CA ASN A 352 -7.09 23.19 -0.08
C ASN A 352 -6.35 21.82 -0.04
N GLY A 353 -5.66 21.44 -1.12
CA GLY A 353 -4.74 20.28 -1.15
C GLY A 353 -5.38 18.90 -0.92
N GLY A 354 -6.72 18.83 -0.92
CA GLY A 354 -7.49 17.63 -0.57
C GLY A 354 -7.66 17.41 0.94
N TYR A 355 -7.38 18.40 1.78
CA TYR A 355 -7.66 18.32 3.22
C TYR A 355 -9.08 18.80 3.50
N VAL A 356 -9.75 18.12 4.44
CA VAL A 356 -11.13 18.40 4.83
C VAL A 356 -11.15 18.67 6.32
N TRP A 357 -11.63 19.85 6.72
CA TRP A 357 -11.78 20.25 8.11
C TRP A 357 -13.16 20.86 8.32
N VAL A 358 -14.10 20.07 8.83
CA VAL A 358 -15.45 20.57 9.14
C VAL A 358 -15.47 21.09 10.57
N ASP A 359 -15.81 22.37 10.72
CA ASP A 359 -15.86 23.01 12.03
C ASP A 359 -16.97 22.40 12.89
N ASP A 360 -16.65 22.19 14.17
CA ASP A 360 -17.54 21.62 15.18
C ASP A 360 -18.16 20.27 14.80
N TRP A 361 -17.45 19.45 14.03
CA TRP A 361 -17.93 18.13 13.62
C TRP A 361 -18.40 17.26 14.80
N ASN A 362 -17.68 17.33 15.92
CA ASN A 362 -18.00 16.56 17.12
C ASN A 362 -19.36 16.92 17.72
N GLU A 363 -19.77 18.18 17.61
CA GLU A 363 -21.04 18.66 18.16
C GLU A 363 -22.18 18.48 17.15
N ARG A 364 -21.91 18.75 15.87
CA ARG A 364 -22.94 18.75 14.80
C ARG A 364 -23.26 17.36 14.26
N PHE A 365 -22.25 16.53 14.01
CA PHE A 365 -22.40 15.35 13.17
C PHE A 365 -21.99 14.04 13.86
N ASN A 366 -21.06 14.08 14.81
CA ASN A 366 -20.46 12.87 15.38
C ASN A 366 -21.47 11.94 16.06
N ALA A 367 -22.43 12.51 16.80
CA ALA A 367 -23.47 11.72 17.48
C ALA A 367 -24.27 10.81 16.52
N THR A 368 -24.47 11.23 15.28
CA THR A 368 -25.35 10.54 14.32
C THR A 368 -24.57 9.85 13.19
N LEU A 369 -23.49 10.46 12.72
CA LEU A 369 -22.71 10.05 11.54
C LEU A 369 -21.34 9.43 11.90
N GLY A 370 -20.91 9.53 13.16
CA GLY A 370 -19.58 9.09 13.61
C GLY A 370 -18.46 10.07 13.21
N THR A 371 -17.21 9.60 13.20
CA THR A 371 -16.06 10.45 12.85
C THR A 371 -16.08 10.87 11.37
N VAL A 372 -15.53 12.06 11.05
CA VAL A 372 -15.39 12.57 9.66
C VAL A 372 -14.85 11.49 8.71
N ARG A 373 -13.78 10.81 9.14
CA ARG A 373 -13.11 9.78 8.34
C ARG A 373 -14.06 8.64 7.99
N ASN A 374 -14.70 8.02 8.99
CA ASN A 374 -15.66 6.94 8.79
C ASN A 374 -16.82 7.37 7.87
N PHE A 375 -17.30 8.61 8.01
CA PHE A 375 -18.37 9.12 7.15
C PHE A 375 -17.94 9.22 5.69
N ILE A 376 -16.73 9.73 5.41
CA ILE A 376 -16.20 9.85 4.06
C ILE A 376 -15.90 8.46 3.47
N GLU A 377 -15.30 7.56 4.25
CA GLU A 377 -15.03 6.17 3.83
C GLU A 377 -16.33 5.38 3.55
N SER A 378 -17.45 5.76 4.18
CA SER A 378 -18.76 5.16 3.91
C SER A 378 -19.36 5.54 2.55
N LYS A 379 -18.82 6.56 1.86
CA LYS A 379 -19.32 7.10 0.58
C LYS A 379 -18.26 7.04 -0.53
N PRO A 380 -17.80 5.85 -0.94
CA PRO A 380 -16.75 5.68 -1.95
C PRO A 380 -17.18 6.22 -3.34
N ASP A 381 -18.49 6.28 -3.60
CA ASP A 381 -19.03 6.80 -4.87
C ASP A 381 -18.77 8.31 -5.05
N LYS A 382 -18.59 9.05 -3.94
CA LYS A 382 -18.38 10.50 -3.97
C LYS A 382 -16.96 10.90 -3.62
N PHE A 383 -16.28 10.10 -2.80
CA PHE A 383 -14.98 10.45 -2.25
C PHE A 383 -13.98 9.31 -2.38
N GLN A 384 -12.77 9.68 -2.76
CA GLN A 384 -11.61 8.81 -2.70
C GLN A 384 -10.69 9.28 -1.58
N VAL A 385 -10.47 8.44 -0.58
CA VAL A 385 -9.57 8.71 0.54
C VAL A 385 -8.20 8.12 0.23
N THR A 386 -7.17 8.96 0.15
CA THR A 386 -5.78 8.54 0.01
C THR A 386 -5.06 8.77 1.35
N PRO A 387 -4.58 7.71 2.03
CA PRO A 387 -3.81 7.89 3.26
C PRO A 387 -2.52 8.67 2.97
N THR A 388 -2.14 9.59 3.86
CA THR A 388 -0.86 10.29 3.79
C THR A 388 0.10 9.78 4.87
N THR A 389 1.38 10.14 4.78
CA THR A 389 2.38 9.78 5.79
C THR A 389 1.96 10.30 7.17
N GLY A 390 1.74 9.40 8.12
CA GLY A 390 1.32 9.74 9.49
C GLY A 390 -0.16 9.44 9.76
N ARG A 391 -0.84 10.36 10.46
CA ARG A 391 -2.28 10.23 10.83
C ARG A 391 -3.23 10.97 9.88
N GLY A 392 -2.67 11.63 8.86
CA GLY A 392 -3.45 12.40 7.89
C GLY A 392 -4.04 11.53 6.78
N TYR A 393 -5.04 12.08 6.11
CA TYR A 393 -5.57 11.55 4.86
C TYR A 393 -5.95 12.72 3.96
N ARG A 394 -5.86 12.49 2.65
CA ARG A 394 -6.38 13.40 1.63
C ARG A 394 -7.66 12.81 1.05
N VAL A 395 -8.58 13.68 0.71
CA VAL A 395 -9.85 13.34 0.10
C VAL A 395 -9.90 14.00 -1.26
N MET A 396 -10.20 13.22 -2.28
CA MET A 396 -10.46 13.71 -3.63
C MET A 396 -11.94 13.48 -3.93
N LEU A 397 -12.56 14.45 -4.61
CA LEU A 397 -13.86 14.22 -5.21
C LEU A 397 -13.67 13.20 -6.33
N VAL A 398 -14.40 12.10 -6.25
CA VAL A 398 -14.58 11.24 -7.42
C VAL A 398 -15.46 12.07 -8.35
N THR A 399 -14.83 12.86 -9.21
CA THR A 399 -15.52 13.37 -10.39
C THR A 399 -16.06 12.12 -11.06
N GLU A 400 -17.37 12.04 -11.27
CA GLU A 400 -17.97 10.98 -12.08
C GLU A 400 -17.28 11.04 -13.45
N THR A 401 -16.15 10.35 -13.58
CA THR A 401 -15.71 9.79 -14.83
C THR A 401 -16.88 8.94 -15.22
N ARG A 402 -17.71 9.49 -16.12
CA ARG A 402 -18.85 8.82 -16.76
C ARG A 402 -18.49 7.35 -16.77
N PRO A 403 -19.21 6.47 -16.06
CA PRO A 403 -18.83 5.07 -15.94
C PRO A 403 -18.46 4.62 -17.34
N SER A 404 -17.17 4.42 -17.58
CA SER A 404 -16.67 4.22 -18.93
C SER A 404 -17.47 3.02 -19.41
N LYS A 405 -18.35 3.25 -20.39
CA LYS A 405 -19.32 2.24 -20.83
C LYS A 405 -18.54 0.94 -20.91
N PRO A 406 -18.94 -0.13 -20.21
CA PRO A 406 -18.23 -1.39 -20.27
C PRO A 406 -18.03 -1.68 -21.75
N VAL A 407 -16.78 -1.79 -22.20
CA VAL A 407 -16.43 -2.07 -23.59
C VAL A 407 -16.74 -3.56 -23.85
N TRP A 408 -18.01 -3.93 -23.71
CA TRP A 408 -18.56 -5.24 -24.04
C TRP A 408 -19.56 -5.05 -25.18
N ARG A 409 -19.14 -4.49 -26.31
CA ARG A 409 -19.89 -4.58 -27.59
C ARG A 409 -19.03 -4.15 -28.79
N LYS A 410 -18.34 -5.11 -29.39
CA LYS A 410 -18.38 -5.44 -30.83
C LYS A 410 -17.32 -6.50 -31.17
N LEU A 411 -17.55 -7.73 -30.73
CA LEU A 411 -17.06 -8.92 -31.44
C LEU A 411 -18.31 -9.76 -31.77
N ARG A 412 -19.01 -9.35 -32.82
CA ARG A 412 -19.98 -10.21 -33.51
C ARG A 412 -20.11 -9.72 -34.94
N GLY A 413 -19.65 -10.57 -35.87
CA GLY A 413 -20.12 -10.59 -37.25
C GLY A 413 -19.18 -9.99 -38.29
N ALA A 414 -18.21 -10.78 -38.73
CA ALA A 414 -17.79 -10.81 -40.14
C ALA A 414 -17.45 -12.27 -40.46
N SER A 415 -18.42 -12.99 -41.01
CA SER A 415 -18.25 -14.21 -41.81
C SER A 415 -18.90 -13.96 -43.14
#